data_AF-A0A846NGX6-F1
#
_entry.id   AF-A0A846NGX6-F1
#
_cell.length_a   1.000
_cell.length_b   1.000
_cell.length_c   1.000
_cell.angle_alpha   90.00
_cell.angle_beta   90.00
_cell.angle_gamma   90.00
#
_symmetry.space_group_name_H-M   'P 1'
#
loop_
_entity.id
_entity.type
_entity.pdbx_description
1 polymer ?
#
loop_
_entity_poly.entity_id
_entity_poly.type
_entity_poly.pdbx_seq_one_letter_code
_entity_poly.pdbx_strand_id
1 'polypeptide(L)'
;MIVKDIMTKKFISINSEATLTKLISLIEKHNLRQILVTQRKKLKGIIYAKELAKKGISSPERTKVNTIMSFTPPHLSPESKINESAKLILKTGLRALPVVENKKVVGIVSMFDIIGAASKMKEFRQTTAETIMSIPEIITNEDDIGRARLLMREKNISRLPVIDKNKKLCGIVTIFDLLKAVKPRDRIDFYSMAAEKETIMKIPISTIMNSSPLIVGRGATLNEIVNLMNKYKNDGVIVAENQFPVGIITAKDLLEVYVSGLEKKGIYYQIIGLVDEDEFIVATVDRMIRDAIQKISKVYKPQFFFLHIKRYEKTGKIKYSIRTRLLTNKGAFISKSYAWDLRTAVDEALEKLERIMFKEREWKKSRLRERLRFKKLSR
;
A
#
# COMPACT_ATOMS: atom_id res chain seq x y z
N MET A 1 -23.42 9.30 -4.06
CA MET A 1 -23.17 8.14 -4.94
C MET A 1 -23.17 6.89 -4.08
N ILE A 2 -23.86 5.86 -4.56
CA ILE A 2 -24.01 4.56 -3.91
C ILE A 2 -23.32 3.47 -4.74
N VAL A 3 -23.17 2.29 -4.15
CA VAL A 3 -22.52 1.13 -4.78
C VAL A 3 -23.18 0.76 -6.11
N LYS A 4 -24.52 0.80 -6.18
CA LYS A 4 -25.28 0.47 -7.41
C LYS A 4 -24.88 1.33 -8.62
N ASP A 5 -24.41 2.56 -8.39
CA ASP A 5 -24.01 3.51 -9.44
C ASP A 5 -22.68 3.13 -10.11
N ILE A 6 -21.82 2.39 -9.40
CA ILE A 6 -20.42 2.13 -9.81
C ILE A 6 -20.08 0.64 -9.91
N MET A 7 -20.95 -0.25 -9.42
CA MET A 7 -20.66 -1.67 -9.39
C MET A 7 -20.57 -2.27 -10.79
N THR A 8 -19.60 -3.17 -10.96
CA THR A 8 -19.48 -3.99 -12.16
C THR A 8 -20.39 -5.22 -12.03
N LYS A 9 -21.39 -5.34 -12.92
CA LYS A 9 -22.34 -6.47 -12.95
C LYS A 9 -21.75 -7.74 -13.59
N LYS A 10 -20.81 -7.59 -14.52
CA LYS A 10 -20.09 -8.71 -15.17
C LYS A 10 -18.74 -8.90 -14.48
N PHE A 11 -18.67 -9.88 -13.58
CA PHE A 11 -17.46 -10.15 -12.81
C PHE A 11 -17.03 -11.61 -12.96
N ILE A 12 -15.74 -11.84 -12.74
CA ILE A 12 -15.16 -13.19 -12.73
C ILE A 12 -15.33 -13.76 -11.32
N SER A 13 -15.92 -14.95 -11.24
CA SER A 13 -16.00 -15.75 -10.03
C SER A 13 -15.67 -17.20 -10.33
N ILE A 14 -15.40 -17.97 -9.28
CA ILE A 14 -15.18 -19.41 -9.38
C ILE A 14 -16.21 -20.17 -8.53
N ASN A 15 -16.59 -21.37 -8.96
CA ASN A 15 -17.45 -22.23 -8.19
C ASN A 15 -16.68 -22.84 -6.99
N SER A 16 -17.30 -22.96 -5.81
CA SER A 16 -16.66 -23.56 -4.62
C SER A 16 -16.18 -25.00 -4.82
N GLU A 17 -16.82 -25.75 -5.73
CA GLU A 17 -16.49 -27.13 -6.06
C GLU A 17 -15.49 -27.26 -7.21
N ALA A 18 -15.06 -26.14 -7.83
CA ALA A 18 -14.05 -26.17 -8.87
C ALA A 18 -12.68 -26.57 -8.30
N THR A 19 -11.79 -27.03 -9.18
CA THR A 19 -10.43 -27.43 -8.80
C THR A 19 -9.51 -26.22 -8.68
N LEU A 20 -8.42 -26.37 -7.91
CA LEU A 20 -7.39 -25.33 -7.78
C LEU A 20 -6.66 -25.08 -9.11
N THR A 21 -6.53 -26.08 -9.98
CA THR A 21 -6.00 -25.89 -11.35
C THR A 21 -6.83 -24.87 -12.15
N LYS A 22 -8.16 -24.96 -12.07
CA LYS A 22 -9.05 -23.99 -12.73
C LYS A 22 -8.94 -22.59 -12.12
N LEU A 23 -8.77 -22.52 -10.80
CA LEU A 23 -8.52 -21.26 -10.08
C LEU A 23 -7.22 -20.58 -10.55
N ILE A 24 -6.11 -21.33 -10.57
CA ILE A 24 -4.80 -20.85 -11.00
C ILE A 24 -4.88 -20.33 -12.44
N SER A 25 -5.50 -21.10 -13.34
CA SER A 25 -5.70 -20.68 -14.75
C SER A 25 -6.48 -19.36 -14.87
N LEU A 26 -7.54 -19.16 -14.06
CA LEU A 26 -8.29 -17.91 -14.05
C LEU A 26 -7.48 -16.74 -13.52
N ILE A 27 -6.72 -16.95 -12.44
CA ILE A 27 -5.84 -15.93 -11.86
C ILE A 27 -4.79 -15.49 -12.87
N GLU A 28 -4.18 -16.41 -13.59
CA GLU A 28 -3.15 -16.14 -14.58
C GLU A 28 -3.71 -15.43 -15.81
N LYS A 29 -4.78 -15.99 -16.40
CA LYS A 29 -5.41 -15.46 -17.62
C LYS A 29 -5.89 -14.02 -17.44
N HIS A 30 -6.38 -13.69 -16.25
CA HIS A 30 -7.00 -12.40 -15.96
C HIS A 30 -6.18 -11.53 -14.99
N ASN A 31 -4.95 -11.94 -14.65
CA ASN A 31 -4.06 -11.26 -13.71
C ASN A 31 -4.75 -10.86 -12.38
N LEU A 32 -5.54 -11.77 -11.81
CA LEU A 32 -6.40 -11.48 -10.67
C LEU A 32 -5.64 -11.60 -9.35
N ARG A 33 -5.64 -10.54 -8.55
CA ARG A 33 -5.11 -10.57 -7.17
C ARG A 33 -6.04 -11.24 -6.17
N GLN A 34 -7.31 -11.30 -6.51
CA GLN A 34 -8.36 -11.91 -5.70
C GLN A 34 -9.46 -12.44 -6.61
N ILE A 35 -10.19 -13.44 -6.15
CA ILE A 35 -11.34 -13.98 -6.85
C ILE A 35 -12.50 -14.25 -5.88
N LEU A 36 -13.72 -14.00 -6.34
CA LEU A 36 -14.92 -14.34 -5.60
C LEU A 36 -15.22 -15.83 -5.76
N VAL A 37 -15.48 -16.53 -4.65
CA VAL A 37 -15.95 -17.90 -4.65
C VAL A 37 -17.46 -17.90 -4.47
N THR A 38 -18.17 -18.55 -5.39
CA THR A 38 -19.63 -18.56 -5.45
C THR A 38 -20.17 -19.98 -5.60
N GLN A 39 -21.41 -20.20 -5.20
CA GLN A 39 -22.14 -21.44 -5.49
C GLN A 39 -23.60 -21.11 -5.73
N ARG A 40 -24.14 -21.49 -6.90
CA ARG A 40 -25.52 -21.12 -7.31
C ARG A 40 -25.81 -19.61 -7.12
N LYS A 41 -24.87 -18.75 -7.54
CA LYS A 41 -24.87 -17.28 -7.36
C LYS A 41 -24.80 -16.76 -5.92
N LYS A 42 -24.73 -17.63 -4.90
CA LYS A 42 -24.50 -17.20 -3.51
C LYS A 42 -23.01 -17.00 -3.26
N LEU A 43 -22.67 -15.99 -2.47
CA LEU A 43 -21.30 -15.76 -2.00
C LEU A 43 -20.91 -16.86 -1.00
N LYS A 44 -19.76 -17.51 -1.23
CA LYS A 44 -19.24 -18.56 -0.35
C LYS A 44 -17.90 -18.19 0.29
N GLY A 45 -17.09 -17.45 -0.44
CA GLY A 45 -15.79 -17.03 0.03
C GLY A 45 -15.09 -16.06 -0.90
N ILE A 46 -13.88 -15.67 -0.51
CA ILE A 46 -12.91 -14.95 -1.34
C ILE A 46 -11.58 -15.68 -1.21
N ILE A 47 -10.81 -15.70 -2.29
CA ILE A 47 -9.43 -16.18 -2.30
C ILE A 47 -8.52 -15.07 -2.78
N TYR A 48 -7.44 -14.80 -2.05
CA TYR A 48 -6.35 -13.99 -2.53
C TYR A 48 -5.36 -14.85 -3.31
N ALA A 49 -4.82 -14.35 -4.42
CA ALA A 49 -3.81 -15.08 -5.19
C ALA A 49 -2.59 -15.45 -4.33
N LYS A 50 -2.21 -14.57 -3.39
CA LYS A 50 -1.13 -14.83 -2.42
C LYS A 50 -1.44 -15.92 -1.38
N GLU A 51 -2.66 -16.47 -1.33
CA GLU A 51 -2.99 -17.58 -0.41
C GLU A 51 -2.71 -18.94 -1.05
N LEU A 52 -2.64 -19.02 -2.38
CA LEU A 52 -2.11 -20.19 -3.10
C LEU A 52 -0.65 -20.48 -2.72
N ALA A 53 -0.02 -19.46 -2.14
CA ALA A 53 1.29 -19.45 -1.54
C ALA A 53 1.39 -20.21 -0.25
N LYS A 54 0.59 -19.81 0.71
CA LYS A 54 0.80 -20.24 2.08
C LYS A 54 0.47 -21.72 2.29
N LYS A 55 -0.09 -22.39 1.28
CA LYS A 55 -0.54 -23.77 1.35
C LYS A 55 0.32 -24.61 0.42
N GLY A 56 1.03 -25.59 0.97
CA GLY A 56 1.66 -26.67 0.21
C GLY A 56 0.59 -27.52 -0.46
N ILE A 57 0.05 -27.02 -1.57
CA ILE A 57 -1.05 -27.65 -2.30
C ILE A 57 -0.51 -28.89 -3.01
N SER A 58 -0.74 -30.05 -2.40
CA SER A 58 -0.57 -31.33 -3.07
C SER A 58 -1.75 -31.56 -4.03
N SER A 59 -1.49 -31.91 -5.29
CA SER A 59 -2.49 -32.31 -6.29
C SER A 59 -3.56 -31.24 -6.62
N PRO A 60 -3.20 -30.05 -7.13
CA PRO A 60 -4.14 -28.96 -7.45
C PRO A 60 -5.22 -29.33 -8.48
N GLU A 61 -5.04 -30.40 -9.25
CA GLU A 61 -5.99 -30.95 -10.21
C GLU A 61 -7.17 -31.69 -9.56
N ARG A 62 -7.04 -32.11 -8.30
CA ARG A 62 -8.10 -32.78 -7.53
C ARG A 62 -8.59 -31.96 -6.32
N THR A 63 -7.75 -31.08 -5.79
CA THR A 63 -8.11 -30.24 -4.63
C THR A 63 -9.15 -29.18 -5.02
N LYS A 64 -10.21 -29.06 -4.21
CA LYS A 64 -11.31 -28.11 -4.42
C LYS A 64 -11.01 -26.72 -3.85
N VAL A 65 -11.57 -25.69 -4.48
CA VAL A 65 -11.46 -24.27 -4.10
C VAL A 65 -11.93 -23.99 -2.67
N ASN A 66 -12.99 -24.67 -2.21
CA ASN A 66 -13.54 -24.49 -0.87
C ASN A 66 -12.56 -24.84 0.28
N THR A 67 -11.48 -25.57 0.01
CA THR A 67 -10.45 -25.93 1.00
C THR A 67 -9.51 -24.78 1.36
N ILE A 68 -9.47 -23.73 0.53
CA ILE A 68 -8.53 -22.62 0.70
C ILE A 68 -9.19 -21.24 0.84
N MET A 69 -10.51 -21.14 0.64
CA MET A 69 -11.21 -19.86 0.69
C MET A 69 -11.34 -19.32 2.11
N SER A 70 -11.30 -17.99 2.21
CA SER A 70 -11.78 -17.30 3.40
C SER A 70 -13.31 -17.34 3.40
N PHE A 71 -13.88 -17.93 4.46
CA PHE A 71 -15.33 -17.99 4.68
C PHE A 71 -15.85 -16.65 5.16
N THR A 72 -17.15 -16.38 4.95
CA THR A 72 -17.85 -15.15 5.39
C THR A 72 -17.14 -13.84 4.99
N PRO A 73 -16.83 -13.64 3.71
CA PRO A 73 -16.14 -12.42 3.29
C PRO A 73 -17.01 -11.17 3.51
N PRO A 74 -16.38 -10.03 3.87
CA PRO A 74 -17.04 -8.73 3.87
C PRO A 74 -17.71 -8.48 2.50
N HIS A 75 -18.91 -7.93 2.54
CA HIS A 75 -19.70 -7.64 1.34
C HIS A 75 -20.48 -6.34 1.51
N LEU A 76 -20.96 -5.81 0.38
CA LEU A 76 -21.73 -4.58 0.30
C LEU A 76 -23.16 -4.90 -0.15
N SER A 77 -24.11 -4.04 0.20
CA SER A 77 -25.41 -3.97 -0.45
C SER A 77 -25.38 -2.99 -1.64
N PRO A 78 -26.30 -3.07 -2.61
CA PRO A 78 -26.41 -2.07 -3.68
C PRO A 78 -26.55 -0.62 -3.17
N GLU A 79 -27.21 -0.45 -2.01
CA GLU A 79 -27.45 0.85 -1.36
C GLU A 79 -26.30 1.31 -0.46
N SER A 80 -25.23 0.53 -0.34
CA SER A 80 -24.06 0.92 0.45
C SER A 80 -23.44 2.21 -0.09
N LYS A 81 -23.02 3.10 0.83
CA LYS A 81 -22.34 4.35 0.47
C LYS A 81 -20.91 4.06 0.03
N ILE A 82 -20.47 4.69 -1.07
CA ILE A 82 -19.12 4.50 -1.63
C ILE A 82 -18.01 4.78 -0.58
N ASN A 83 -18.22 5.77 0.29
CA ASN A 83 -17.26 6.11 1.35
C ASN A 83 -17.03 4.96 2.34
N GLU A 84 -18.10 4.31 2.76
CA GLU A 84 -18.01 3.17 3.68
C GLU A 84 -17.42 1.95 2.97
N SER A 85 -17.71 1.79 1.67
CA SER A 85 -17.04 0.79 0.82
C SER A 85 -15.53 1.02 0.74
N ALA A 86 -15.09 2.28 0.58
CA ALA A 86 -13.68 2.64 0.52
C ALA A 86 -12.95 2.30 1.84
N LYS A 87 -13.54 2.70 2.98
CA LYS A 87 -13.02 2.38 4.31
C LYS A 87 -12.96 0.87 4.54
N LEU A 88 -13.98 0.13 4.11
CA LEU A 88 -14.01 -1.32 4.27
C LEU A 88 -12.92 -2.01 3.45
N ILE A 89 -12.66 -1.55 2.22
CA ILE A 89 -11.52 -2.04 1.42
C ILE A 89 -10.20 -1.77 2.15
N LEU A 90 -9.96 -0.55 2.63
CA LEU A 90 -8.72 -0.21 3.35
C LEU A 90 -8.55 -1.04 4.62
N LYS A 91 -9.61 -1.18 5.42
CA LYS A 91 -9.62 -1.95 6.67
C LYS A 91 -9.34 -3.44 6.45
N THR A 92 -9.95 -4.02 5.42
CA THR A 92 -9.86 -5.47 5.15
C THR A 92 -8.64 -5.86 4.32
N GLY A 93 -8.02 -4.90 3.63
CA GLY A 93 -6.96 -5.15 2.64
C GLY A 93 -7.46 -5.81 1.35
N LEU A 94 -8.79 -5.98 1.19
CA LEU A 94 -9.40 -6.48 -0.04
C LEU A 94 -9.20 -5.45 -1.16
N ARG A 95 -9.03 -5.91 -2.40
CA ARG A 95 -8.92 -5.06 -3.60
C ARG A 95 -10.27 -4.79 -4.26
N ALA A 96 -11.26 -5.63 -3.97
CA ALA A 96 -12.65 -5.44 -4.37
C ALA A 96 -13.60 -6.18 -3.41
N LEU A 97 -14.82 -5.68 -3.29
CA LEU A 97 -15.86 -6.23 -2.43
C LEU A 97 -17.03 -6.76 -3.29
N PRO A 98 -17.57 -7.94 -2.97
CA PRO A 98 -18.79 -8.43 -3.60
C PRO A 98 -19.99 -7.59 -3.17
N VAL A 99 -20.91 -7.35 -4.12
CA VAL A 99 -22.21 -6.72 -3.86
C VAL A 99 -23.26 -7.81 -3.80
N VAL A 100 -23.96 -7.90 -2.68
CA VAL A 100 -24.94 -8.95 -2.40
C VAL A 100 -26.32 -8.32 -2.19
N GLU A 101 -27.31 -8.89 -2.87
CA GLU A 101 -28.73 -8.55 -2.73
C GLU A 101 -29.52 -9.86 -2.72
N ASN A 102 -30.50 -9.99 -1.81
CA ASN A 102 -31.31 -11.20 -1.69
C ASN A 102 -30.48 -12.51 -1.63
N LYS A 103 -29.38 -12.49 -0.86
CA LYS A 103 -28.41 -13.59 -0.67
C LYS A 103 -27.68 -14.02 -1.96
N LYS A 104 -27.74 -13.24 -3.04
CA LYS A 104 -27.06 -13.50 -4.32
C LYS A 104 -26.04 -12.40 -4.61
N VAL A 105 -24.91 -12.77 -5.20
CA VAL A 105 -23.93 -11.79 -5.70
C VAL A 105 -24.50 -11.17 -6.98
N VAL A 106 -24.72 -9.86 -6.95
CA VAL A 106 -25.28 -9.07 -8.07
C VAL A 106 -24.24 -8.18 -8.74
N GLY A 107 -23.05 -8.03 -8.14
CA GLY A 107 -21.95 -7.26 -8.70
C GLY A 107 -20.68 -7.31 -7.85
N ILE A 108 -19.69 -6.54 -8.26
CA ILE A 108 -18.45 -6.31 -7.52
C ILE A 108 -18.09 -4.82 -7.58
N VAL A 109 -17.49 -4.30 -6.51
CA VAL A 109 -16.89 -2.95 -6.48
C VAL A 109 -15.42 -3.07 -6.13
N SER A 110 -14.56 -2.64 -7.04
CA SER A 110 -13.12 -2.57 -6.87
C SER A 110 -12.66 -1.19 -6.40
N MET A 111 -11.42 -1.11 -5.93
CA MET A 111 -10.79 0.19 -5.65
C MET A 111 -10.80 1.11 -6.88
N PHE A 112 -10.64 0.57 -8.10
CA PHE A 112 -10.66 1.37 -9.32
C PHE A 112 -12.03 2.00 -9.57
N ASP A 113 -13.12 1.29 -9.27
CA ASP A 113 -14.48 1.82 -9.41
C ASP A 113 -14.70 2.99 -8.43
N ILE A 114 -14.21 2.84 -7.20
CA ILE A 114 -14.28 3.89 -6.17
C ILE A 114 -13.42 5.09 -6.53
N ILE A 115 -12.17 4.88 -6.92
CA ILE A 115 -11.25 5.96 -7.30
C ILE A 115 -11.74 6.65 -8.58
N GLY A 116 -12.32 5.91 -9.52
CA GLY A 116 -12.99 6.45 -10.70
C GLY A 116 -14.15 7.37 -10.31
N ALA A 117 -14.95 7.00 -9.31
CA ALA A 117 -15.96 7.90 -8.75
C ALA A 117 -15.35 9.12 -8.06
N ALA A 118 -14.31 8.93 -7.25
CA ALA A 118 -13.57 9.99 -6.55
C ALA A 118 -12.98 11.03 -7.51
N SER A 119 -12.56 10.60 -8.69
CA SER A 119 -12.03 11.49 -9.75
C SER A 119 -13.06 12.52 -10.25
N LYS A 120 -14.33 12.45 -9.86
CA LYS A 120 -15.33 13.48 -10.16
C LYS A 120 -15.32 14.64 -9.15
N MET A 121 -14.68 14.47 -7.98
CA MET A 121 -14.60 15.48 -6.93
C MET A 121 -13.50 16.51 -7.24
N LYS A 122 -13.78 17.80 -7.04
CA LYS A 122 -12.87 18.88 -7.42
C LYS A 122 -11.54 18.81 -6.66
N GLU A 123 -11.60 18.61 -5.34
CA GLU A 123 -10.44 18.56 -4.45
C GLU A 123 -9.52 17.39 -4.78
N PHE A 124 -10.11 16.22 -5.08
CA PHE A 124 -9.37 15.04 -5.48
C PHE A 124 -8.64 15.27 -6.81
N ARG A 125 -9.36 15.81 -7.81
CA ARG A 125 -8.82 16.06 -9.16
C ARG A 125 -7.63 17.01 -9.18
N GLN A 126 -7.61 18.00 -8.29
CA GLN A 126 -6.55 19.04 -8.29
C GLN A 126 -5.32 18.65 -7.46
N THR A 127 -5.39 17.56 -6.69
CA THR A 127 -4.25 17.06 -5.95
C THR A 127 -3.18 16.54 -6.93
N THR A 128 -1.91 16.80 -6.66
CA THR A 128 -0.79 16.44 -7.54
C THR A 128 -0.08 15.18 -7.06
N ALA A 129 0.64 14.53 -7.98
CA ALA A 129 1.45 13.36 -7.70
C ALA A 129 2.44 13.61 -6.56
N GLU A 130 3.13 14.75 -6.58
CA GLU A 130 4.08 15.16 -5.54
C GLU A 130 3.48 15.17 -4.13
N THR A 131 2.19 15.48 -4.00
CA THR A 131 1.52 15.58 -2.70
C THR A 131 1.40 14.22 -2.01
N ILE A 132 1.29 13.13 -2.77
CA ILE A 132 0.90 11.81 -2.26
C ILE A 132 1.92 10.71 -2.54
N MET A 133 2.88 10.95 -3.42
CA MET A 133 3.86 9.96 -3.83
C MET A 133 4.73 9.50 -2.65
N SER A 134 5.04 8.22 -2.63
CA SER A 134 6.05 7.67 -1.74
C SER A 134 7.39 7.58 -2.45
N ILE A 135 8.49 7.67 -1.69
CA ILE A 135 9.84 7.44 -2.22
C ILE A 135 9.93 5.97 -2.65
N PRO A 136 10.32 5.67 -3.90
CA PRO A 136 10.39 4.30 -4.37
C PRO A 136 11.64 3.60 -3.82
N GLU A 137 11.48 2.33 -3.47
CA GLU A 137 12.61 1.40 -3.42
C GLU A 137 12.90 0.96 -4.86
N ILE A 138 14.16 1.02 -5.27
CA ILE A 138 14.58 0.77 -6.66
C ILE A 138 15.47 -0.47 -6.73
N ILE A 139 15.52 -1.06 -7.91
CA ILE A 139 16.37 -2.21 -8.21
C ILE A 139 17.08 -1.98 -9.56
N THR A 140 18.24 -2.58 -9.78
CA THR A 140 18.93 -2.52 -11.08
C THR A 140 18.42 -3.61 -12.01
N ASN A 141 18.62 -3.42 -13.32
CA ASN A 141 18.25 -4.42 -14.33
C ASN A 141 19.16 -5.67 -14.34
N GLU A 142 20.31 -5.60 -13.66
CA GLU A 142 21.27 -6.70 -13.48
C GLU A 142 21.03 -7.48 -12.19
N ASP A 143 20.34 -6.90 -11.21
CA ASP A 143 19.89 -7.64 -10.02
C ASP A 143 18.99 -8.82 -10.43
N ASP A 144 18.82 -9.77 -9.51
CA ASP A 144 18.09 -11.00 -9.76
C ASP A 144 16.70 -11.06 -9.07
N ILE A 145 15.92 -12.08 -9.43
CA ILE A 145 14.62 -12.37 -8.82
C ILE A 145 14.74 -12.51 -7.29
N GLY A 146 15.81 -13.13 -6.81
CA GLY A 146 16.03 -13.35 -5.39
C GLY A 146 16.10 -12.05 -4.59
N ARG A 147 16.87 -11.08 -5.11
CA ARG A 147 17.00 -9.75 -4.54
C ARG A 147 15.71 -8.95 -4.63
N ALA A 148 15.01 -8.99 -5.77
CA ALA A 148 13.69 -8.36 -5.90
C ALA A 148 12.70 -8.91 -4.87
N ARG A 149 12.64 -10.24 -4.72
CA ARG A 149 11.78 -10.91 -3.75
C ARG A 149 12.12 -10.52 -2.31
N LEU A 150 13.42 -10.44 -1.98
CA LEU A 150 13.89 -10.01 -0.66
C LEU A 150 13.43 -8.57 -0.36
N LEU A 151 13.67 -7.64 -1.28
CA LEU A 151 13.27 -6.23 -1.13
C LEU A 151 11.75 -6.09 -1.00
N MET A 152 10.99 -6.77 -1.86
CA MET A 152 9.52 -6.78 -1.81
C MET A 152 9.01 -7.27 -0.46
N ARG A 153 9.61 -8.32 0.09
CA ARG A 153 9.26 -8.87 1.41
C ARG A 153 9.63 -7.92 2.55
N GLU A 154 10.88 -7.49 2.63
CA GLU A 154 11.37 -6.65 3.73
C GLU A 154 10.69 -5.29 3.79
N LYS A 155 10.36 -4.73 2.63
CA LYS A 155 9.72 -3.42 2.51
C LYS A 155 8.19 -3.51 2.43
N ASN A 156 7.64 -4.73 2.39
CA ASN A 156 6.21 -4.99 2.21
C ASN A 156 5.61 -4.25 0.99
N ILE A 157 6.33 -4.31 -0.13
CA ILE A 157 5.94 -3.70 -1.40
C ILE A 157 5.77 -4.78 -2.47
N SER A 158 5.01 -4.47 -3.52
CA SER A 158 4.68 -5.43 -4.58
C SER A 158 5.28 -5.07 -5.94
N ARG A 159 6.08 -4.01 -6.00
CA ARG A 159 6.69 -3.49 -7.21
C ARG A 159 7.94 -2.67 -6.93
N LEU A 160 8.85 -2.66 -7.88
CA LEU A 160 10.13 -1.96 -7.84
C LEU A 160 10.36 -1.30 -9.21
N PRO A 161 10.56 0.03 -9.30
CA PRO A 161 11.16 0.65 -10.46
C PRO A 161 12.54 0.05 -10.74
N VAL A 162 12.82 -0.24 -12.00
CA VAL A 162 14.09 -0.80 -12.46
C VAL A 162 14.91 0.28 -13.13
N ILE A 163 16.17 0.41 -12.73
CA ILE A 163 17.12 1.37 -13.30
C ILE A 163 18.25 0.67 -14.05
N ASP A 164 18.82 1.37 -15.04
CA ASP A 164 20.04 0.95 -15.73
C ASP A 164 21.31 1.33 -14.94
N LYS A 165 22.48 0.99 -15.51
CA LYS A 165 23.81 1.36 -14.97
C LYS A 165 24.02 2.87 -14.81
N ASN A 166 23.30 3.70 -15.55
CA ASN A 166 23.35 5.17 -15.48
C ASN A 166 22.32 5.73 -14.47
N LYS A 167 21.67 4.85 -13.69
CA LYS A 167 20.59 5.16 -12.74
C LYS A 167 19.32 5.70 -13.39
N LYS A 168 19.15 5.55 -14.70
CA LYS A 168 17.95 5.94 -15.43
C LYS A 168 16.90 4.84 -15.38
N LEU A 169 15.64 5.22 -15.22
CA LEU A 169 14.49 4.33 -15.23
C LEU A 169 14.41 3.60 -16.57
N CYS A 170 14.48 2.27 -16.53
CA CYS A 170 14.40 1.41 -17.72
C CYS A 170 13.26 0.37 -17.63
N GLY A 171 12.57 0.27 -16.49
CA GLY A 171 11.45 -0.64 -16.36
C GLY A 171 10.75 -0.62 -15.01
N ILE A 172 9.84 -1.57 -14.80
CA ILE A 172 9.25 -1.90 -13.52
C ILE A 172 9.11 -3.42 -13.40
N VAL A 173 9.38 -3.97 -12.22
CA VAL A 173 9.11 -5.37 -11.90
C VAL A 173 8.12 -5.46 -10.75
N THR A 174 7.12 -6.33 -10.88
CA THR A 174 6.11 -6.57 -9.86
C THR A 174 6.19 -8.01 -9.34
N ILE A 175 5.56 -8.27 -8.19
CA ILE A 175 5.46 -9.63 -7.66
C ILE A 175 4.87 -10.62 -8.66
N PHE A 176 3.97 -10.16 -9.54
CA PHE A 176 3.38 -11.00 -10.59
C PHE A 176 4.35 -11.35 -11.71
N ASP A 177 5.31 -10.49 -11.99
CA ASP A 177 6.34 -10.77 -12.99
C ASP A 177 7.31 -11.82 -12.44
N LEU A 178 7.65 -11.73 -11.14
CA LEU A 178 8.41 -12.79 -10.47
C LEU A 178 7.67 -14.15 -10.52
N LEU A 179 6.36 -14.14 -10.28
CA LEU A 179 5.52 -15.35 -10.33
C LEU A 179 5.44 -15.97 -11.72
N LYS A 180 5.43 -15.16 -12.77
CA LYS A 180 5.40 -15.64 -14.17
C LYS A 180 6.69 -16.35 -14.56
N ALA A 181 7.82 -15.94 -13.99
CA ALA A 181 9.13 -16.52 -14.24
C ALA A 181 9.25 -17.98 -13.74
N VAL A 182 8.36 -18.38 -12.84
CA VAL A 182 8.29 -19.73 -12.28
C VAL A 182 7.34 -20.59 -13.10
N LYS A 183 7.69 -21.87 -13.31
CA LYS A 183 6.82 -22.84 -14.00
C LYS A 183 5.53 -23.08 -13.21
N PRO A 184 4.38 -23.30 -13.86
CA PRO A 184 3.10 -23.49 -13.15
C PRO A 184 3.10 -24.55 -12.04
N ARG A 185 3.87 -25.64 -12.21
CA ARG A 185 4.03 -26.70 -11.20
C ARG A 185 4.83 -26.26 -9.97
N ASP A 186 5.77 -25.34 -10.14
CA ASP A 186 6.69 -24.86 -9.10
C ASP A 186 6.19 -23.53 -8.48
N ARG A 187 5.15 -22.90 -9.05
CA ARG A 187 4.58 -21.63 -8.55
C ARG A 187 4.06 -21.75 -7.13
N ILE A 188 3.48 -22.89 -6.77
CA ILE A 188 2.98 -23.15 -5.41
C ILE A 188 4.16 -23.08 -4.43
N ASP A 189 5.37 -23.51 -4.82
CA ASP A 189 6.58 -23.43 -4.01
C ASP A 189 7.17 -22.01 -3.96
N PHE A 190 7.19 -21.27 -5.08
CA PHE A 190 7.55 -19.83 -5.09
C PHE A 190 6.70 -19.03 -4.09
N TYR A 191 5.42 -19.32 -4.15
CA TYR A 191 4.41 -18.71 -3.34
C TYR A 191 4.56 -19.20 -1.87
N SER A 192 4.80 -20.50 -1.61
CA SER A 192 4.99 -21.07 -0.25
C SER A 192 6.31 -20.75 0.41
N MET A 193 7.25 -20.17 -0.35
CA MET A 193 8.61 -19.91 0.09
C MET A 193 9.38 -21.19 0.45
N ALA A 194 8.86 -22.38 0.10
CA ALA A 194 9.62 -23.62 0.11
C ALA A 194 10.66 -23.57 -1.01
N ALA A 195 11.82 -24.18 -0.75
CA ALA A 195 13.05 -24.02 -1.55
C ALA A 195 12.82 -24.21 -3.06
N GLU A 196 12.81 -23.10 -3.80
CA GLU A 196 13.01 -23.17 -5.24
C GLU A 196 14.47 -23.45 -5.57
N LYS A 197 14.68 -24.08 -6.73
CA LYS A 197 16.02 -24.29 -7.31
C LYS A 197 16.76 -22.95 -7.42
N GLU A 198 17.99 -22.93 -6.95
CA GLU A 198 18.91 -21.80 -6.96
C GLU A 198 18.99 -21.07 -8.33
N THR A 199 18.69 -21.79 -9.42
CA THR A 199 18.68 -21.30 -10.80
C THR A 199 17.62 -20.23 -11.09
N ILE A 200 16.39 -20.34 -10.55
CA ILE A 200 15.32 -19.35 -10.82
C ILE A 200 15.64 -18.03 -10.11
N MET A 201 16.15 -18.13 -8.89
CA MET A 201 16.50 -16.98 -8.06
C MET A 201 17.58 -16.09 -8.69
N LYS A 202 18.44 -16.67 -9.54
CA LYS A 202 19.53 -15.98 -10.26
C LYS A 202 19.10 -15.38 -11.61
N ILE A 203 17.84 -15.51 -12.02
CA ILE A 203 17.36 -14.90 -13.28
C ILE A 203 17.43 -13.37 -13.16
N PRO A 204 18.09 -12.66 -14.10
CA PRO A 204 18.16 -11.20 -14.09
C PRO A 204 16.79 -10.54 -14.26
N ILE A 205 16.56 -9.44 -13.55
CA ILE A 205 15.31 -8.68 -13.59
C ILE A 205 15.01 -8.14 -14.99
N SER A 206 16.05 -7.77 -15.75
CA SER A 206 15.92 -7.39 -17.17
C SER A 206 15.15 -8.40 -18.03
N THR A 207 15.19 -9.70 -17.68
CA THR A 207 14.52 -10.77 -18.43
C THR A 207 13.00 -10.77 -18.25
N ILE A 208 12.51 -10.24 -17.12
CA ILE A 208 11.11 -10.38 -16.69
C ILE A 208 10.40 -9.05 -16.45
N MET A 209 11.15 -7.95 -16.36
CA MET A 209 10.59 -6.63 -16.11
C MET A 209 9.71 -6.16 -17.26
N ASN A 210 8.73 -5.32 -16.94
CA ASN A 210 8.04 -4.53 -17.94
C ASN A 210 8.90 -3.30 -18.30
N SER A 211 9.37 -3.24 -19.55
CA SER A 211 10.23 -2.16 -20.06
C SER A 211 9.46 -0.88 -20.44
N SER A 212 8.13 -0.87 -20.31
CA SER A 212 7.26 0.29 -20.59
C SER A 212 6.35 0.60 -19.39
N PRO A 213 6.93 1.02 -18.24
CA PRO A 213 6.14 1.39 -17.08
C PRO A 213 5.29 2.63 -17.34
N LEU A 214 4.19 2.77 -16.60
CA LEU A 214 3.44 4.03 -16.58
C LEU A 214 4.22 5.07 -15.79
N ILE A 215 4.53 6.20 -16.44
CA ILE A 215 5.33 7.28 -15.88
C ILE A 215 4.53 8.58 -15.91
N VAL A 216 4.64 9.36 -14.84
CA VAL A 216 4.11 10.73 -14.74
C VAL A 216 5.14 11.67 -14.13
N GLY A 217 4.99 12.99 -14.34
CA GLY A 217 5.77 14.01 -13.65
C GLY A 217 5.19 14.35 -12.27
N ARG A 218 5.96 15.08 -11.44
CA ARG A 218 5.52 15.53 -10.10
C ARG A 218 4.22 16.34 -10.09
N GLY A 219 4.04 17.17 -11.11
CA GLY A 219 2.87 18.03 -11.26
C GLY A 219 1.62 17.32 -11.79
N ALA A 220 1.72 16.04 -12.19
CA ALA A 220 0.59 15.31 -12.74
C ALA A 220 -0.56 15.25 -11.74
N THR A 221 -1.78 15.46 -12.22
CA THR A 221 -2.96 15.46 -11.36
C THR A 221 -3.40 14.05 -11.01
N LEU A 222 -4.08 13.85 -9.87
CA LEU A 222 -4.64 12.54 -9.56
C LEU A 222 -5.65 12.08 -10.63
N ASN A 223 -6.35 13.01 -11.27
CA ASN A 223 -7.24 12.68 -12.38
C ASN A 223 -6.50 12.06 -13.57
N GLU A 224 -5.37 12.64 -13.98
CA GLU A 224 -4.50 12.07 -15.01
C GLU A 224 -4.01 10.67 -14.63
N ILE A 225 -3.55 10.51 -13.38
CA ILE A 225 -3.08 9.22 -12.86
C ILE A 225 -4.20 8.16 -12.91
N VAL A 226 -5.40 8.52 -12.44
CA VAL A 226 -6.57 7.63 -12.47
C VAL A 226 -6.93 7.22 -13.89
N ASN A 227 -6.89 8.16 -14.83
CA ASN A 227 -7.15 7.88 -16.25
C ASN A 227 -6.11 6.92 -16.83
N LEU A 228 -4.82 7.12 -16.54
CA LEU A 228 -3.75 6.21 -16.96
C LEU A 228 -3.92 4.81 -16.38
N MET A 229 -4.14 4.71 -15.06
CA MET A 229 -4.37 3.45 -14.37
C MET A 229 -5.57 2.69 -14.94
N ASN A 230 -6.69 3.39 -15.20
CA ASN A 230 -7.91 2.80 -15.76
C ASN A 230 -7.73 2.35 -17.22
N LYS A 231 -7.03 3.15 -18.04
CA LYS A 231 -6.76 2.85 -19.45
C LYS A 231 -5.90 1.61 -19.61
N TYR A 232 -4.82 1.52 -18.83
CA TYR A 232 -3.85 0.43 -18.96
C TYR A 232 -4.08 -0.72 -17.97
N LYS A 233 -5.18 -0.68 -17.18
CA LYS A 233 -5.52 -1.66 -16.15
C LYS A 233 -4.33 -1.96 -15.23
N ASN A 234 -3.60 -0.91 -14.86
CA ASN A 234 -2.41 -0.98 -14.02
C ASN A 234 -2.69 -0.26 -12.70
N ASP A 235 -2.25 -0.84 -11.58
CA ASP A 235 -2.54 -0.31 -10.25
C ASP A 235 -1.37 0.49 -9.66
N GLY A 236 -0.42 0.91 -10.50
CA GLY A 236 0.74 1.73 -10.13
C GLY A 236 1.23 2.65 -11.25
N VAL A 237 1.75 3.80 -10.87
CA VAL A 237 2.51 4.71 -11.73
C VAL A 237 3.81 5.10 -11.04
N ILE A 238 4.86 5.29 -11.82
CA ILE A 238 6.14 5.83 -11.37
C ILE A 238 6.13 7.34 -11.59
N VAL A 239 6.51 8.10 -10.57
CA VAL A 239 6.78 9.53 -10.72
C VAL A 239 8.25 9.69 -11.06
N ALA A 240 8.56 10.28 -12.21
CA ALA A 240 9.93 10.44 -12.67
C ALA A 240 10.26 11.88 -13.08
N GLU A 241 11.50 12.29 -12.86
CA GLU A 241 12.07 13.55 -13.31
C GLU A 241 13.39 13.28 -14.01
N ASN A 242 13.58 13.80 -15.22
CA ASN A 242 14.81 13.56 -16.02
C ASN A 242 15.19 12.08 -16.13
N GLN A 243 14.19 11.20 -16.26
CA GLN A 243 14.33 9.73 -16.29
C GLN A 243 14.76 9.09 -14.96
N PHE A 244 14.78 9.81 -13.83
CA PHE A 244 15.02 9.23 -12.51
C PHE A 244 13.70 8.97 -11.79
N PRO A 245 13.48 7.78 -11.19
CA PRO A 245 12.29 7.48 -10.41
C PRO A 245 12.37 8.21 -9.05
N VAL A 246 11.60 9.29 -8.91
CA VAL A 246 11.56 10.13 -7.69
C VAL A 246 10.37 9.81 -6.79
N GLY A 247 9.37 9.09 -7.30
CA GLY A 247 8.16 8.73 -6.58
C GLY A 247 7.48 7.49 -7.14
N ILE A 248 6.58 6.92 -6.36
CA ILE A 248 5.65 5.89 -6.81
C ILE A 248 4.27 6.13 -6.20
N ILE A 249 3.23 5.91 -7.00
CA ILE A 249 1.82 6.02 -6.58
C ILE A 249 1.09 4.75 -6.99
N THR A 250 0.25 4.25 -6.10
CA THR A 250 -0.56 3.06 -6.28
C THR A 250 -2.04 3.39 -6.16
N ALA A 251 -2.90 2.50 -6.64
CA ALA A 251 -4.35 2.65 -6.43
C ALA A 251 -4.72 2.71 -4.92
N LYS A 252 -3.91 2.09 -4.04
CA LYS A 252 -4.14 2.17 -2.59
C LYS A 252 -3.95 3.60 -2.09
N ASP A 253 -2.89 4.28 -2.52
CA ASP A 253 -2.58 5.65 -2.09
C ASP A 253 -3.68 6.62 -2.56
N LEU A 254 -4.20 6.43 -3.77
CA LEU A 254 -5.35 7.20 -4.28
C LEU A 254 -6.61 6.96 -3.45
N LEU A 255 -6.88 5.72 -3.05
CA LEU A 255 -8.01 5.40 -2.19
C LEU A 255 -7.85 6.01 -0.79
N GLU A 256 -6.63 5.99 -0.25
CA GLU A 256 -6.31 6.62 1.03
C GLU A 256 -6.55 8.12 0.97
N VAL A 257 -6.12 8.80 -0.10
CA VAL A 257 -6.41 10.23 -0.30
C VAL A 257 -7.91 10.49 -0.38
N TYR A 258 -8.67 9.63 -1.07
CA TYR A 258 -10.13 9.73 -1.10
C TYR A 258 -10.75 9.62 0.30
N VAL A 259 -10.30 8.65 1.10
CA VAL A 259 -10.80 8.46 2.47
C VAL A 259 -10.35 9.58 3.40
N SER A 260 -9.08 10.02 3.34
CA SER A 260 -8.55 11.11 4.16
C SER A 260 -9.13 12.48 3.80
N GLY A 261 -9.52 12.70 2.54
CA GLY A 261 -10.27 13.90 2.15
C GLY A 261 -11.66 13.98 2.78
N LEU A 262 -12.25 12.84 3.15
CA LEU A 262 -13.50 12.75 3.92
C LEU A 262 -13.26 12.97 5.42
N GLU A 263 -12.04 12.68 5.89
CA GLU A 263 -11.54 13.07 7.22
C GLU A 263 -10.96 14.49 7.19
N LYS A 264 -11.76 15.49 6.81
CA LYS A 264 -11.52 16.87 7.29
C LYS A 264 -11.80 16.94 8.81
N LYS A 265 -11.02 16.18 9.56
CA LYS A 265 -10.67 16.18 10.99
C LYS A 265 -9.80 14.93 11.27
N GLY A 266 -8.66 14.81 10.60
CA GLY A 266 -7.73 13.71 10.86
C GLY A 266 -6.46 13.82 10.04
N ILE A 267 -5.35 13.34 10.60
CA ILE A 267 -4.07 13.21 9.90
C ILE A 267 -3.85 11.73 9.63
N TYR A 268 -3.52 11.41 8.39
CA TYR A 268 -3.23 10.04 7.98
C TYR A 268 -1.89 9.62 8.59
N TYR A 269 -1.90 8.52 9.34
CA TYR A 269 -0.68 7.90 9.87
C TYR A 269 -0.63 6.40 9.60
N GLN A 270 0.60 5.90 9.43
CA GLN A 270 0.88 4.49 9.22
C GLN A 270 1.82 3.97 10.30
N ILE A 271 1.44 2.86 10.94
CA ILE A 271 2.31 2.12 11.86
C ILE A 271 2.85 0.88 11.15
N ILE A 272 4.17 0.69 11.21
CA ILE A 272 4.88 -0.39 10.53
C ILE A 272 5.63 -1.20 11.59
N GLY A 273 5.41 -2.52 11.62
CA GLY A 273 6.10 -3.44 12.55
C GLY A 273 5.32 -3.84 13.80
N LEU A 274 4.00 -3.61 13.83
CA LEU A 274 3.06 -4.06 14.88
C LEU A 274 2.32 -5.36 14.51
N VAL A 275 2.83 -6.10 13.51
CA VAL A 275 2.22 -7.36 13.08
C VAL A 275 2.44 -8.35 14.23
N ASP A 276 1.37 -8.81 14.88
CA ASP A 276 1.36 -9.79 15.98
C ASP A 276 1.31 -9.24 17.44
N GLU A 277 1.02 -7.96 17.66
CA GLU A 277 0.76 -7.42 19.01
C GLU A 277 -0.74 -7.39 19.38
N ASP A 278 -1.04 -7.39 20.68
CA ASP A 278 -2.40 -7.37 21.23
C ASP A 278 -3.19 -6.12 20.81
N GLU A 279 -4.51 -6.27 20.60
CA GLU A 279 -5.42 -5.18 20.18
C GLU A 279 -5.38 -3.98 21.14
N PHE A 280 -5.21 -4.22 22.45
CA PHE A 280 -5.04 -3.18 23.47
C PHE A 280 -3.74 -2.39 23.30
N ILE A 281 -2.64 -3.07 22.93
CA ILE A 281 -1.34 -2.43 22.68
C ILE A 281 -1.43 -1.56 21.44
N VAL A 282 -2.01 -2.10 20.36
CA VAL A 282 -2.25 -1.34 19.12
C VAL A 282 -3.08 -0.10 19.42
N ALA A 283 -4.22 -0.24 20.12
CA ALA A 283 -5.09 0.87 20.50
C ALA A 283 -4.39 1.93 21.38
N THR A 284 -3.47 1.49 22.25
CA THR A 284 -2.68 2.39 23.10
C THR A 284 -1.72 3.24 22.28
N VAL A 285 -0.93 2.61 21.39
CA VAL A 285 -0.01 3.32 20.48
C VAL A 285 -0.78 4.27 19.57
N ASP A 286 -1.90 3.81 19.05
CA ASP A 286 -2.81 4.55 18.18
C ASP A 286 -3.35 5.83 18.86
N ARG A 287 -3.73 5.75 20.14
CA ARG A 287 -4.11 6.92 20.96
C ARG A 287 -2.94 7.89 21.15
N MET A 288 -1.75 7.39 21.48
CA MET A 288 -0.57 8.25 21.68
C MET A 288 -0.22 9.06 20.43
N ILE A 289 -0.29 8.41 19.26
CA ILE A 289 -0.05 9.08 17.97
C ILE A 289 -1.08 10.19 17.75
N ARG A 290 -2.36 9.91 17.95
CA ARG A 290 -3.43 10.90 17.81
C ARG A 290 -3.21 12.12 18.70
N ASP A 291 -2.87 11.92 19.96
CA ASP A 291 -2.64 13.00 20.92
C ASP A 291 -1.47 13.89 20.50
N ALA A 292 -0.35 13.29 20.09
CA ALA A 292 0.82 14.03 19.61
C ALA A 292 0.51 14.81 18.33
N ILE A 293 -0.15 14.17 17.37
CA ILE A 293 -0.55 14.77 16.10
C ILE A 293 -1.52 15.95 16.33
N GLN A 294 -2.47 15.83 17.26
CA GLN A 294 -3.41 16.90 17.60
C GLN A 294 -2.68 18.13 18.17
N LYS A 295 -1.68 17.92 19.03
CA LYS A 295 -0.82 19.00 19.53
C LYS A 295 -0.05 19.67 18.40
N ILE A 296 0.58 18.89 17.53
CA ILE A 296 1.40 19.39 16.41
C ILE A 296 0.56 20.20 15.40
N SER A 297 -0.68 19.78 15.18
CA SER A 297 -1.63 20.44 14.26
C SER A 297 -1.96 21.89 14.65
N LYS A 298 -1.73 22.28 15.90
CA LYS A 298 -1.90 23.67 16.36
C LYS A 298 -0.86 24.63 15.77
N VAL A 299 0.26 24.10 15.27
CA VAL A 299 1.43 24.89 14.87
C VAL A 299 1.85 24.63 13.43
N TYR A 300 1.73 23.37 12.99
CA TYR A 300 2.06 22.94 11.63
C TYR A 300 0.82 22.36 10.96
N LYS A 301 0.82 22.27 9.63
CA LYS A 301 -0.19 21.49 8.88
C LYS A 301 0.42 20.13 8.54
N PRO A 302 0.28 19.13 9.42
CA PRO A 302 0.73 17.77 9.15
C PRO A 302 0.01 17.18 7.93
N GLN A 303 0.75 16.42 7.13
CA GLN A 303 0.29 15.77 5.91
C GLN A 303 0.31 14.25 6.07
N PHE A 304 1.44 13.68 6.51
CA PHE A 304 1.62 12.24 6.73
C PHE A 304 2.50 11.97 7.94
N PHE A 305 2.16 10.97 8.74
CA PHE A 305 2.99 10.51 9.85
C PHE A 305 3.30 9.02 9.73
N PHE A 306 4.58 8.67 9.82
CA PHE A 306 5.04 7.28 9.83
C PHE A 306 5.63 6.94 11.18
N LEU A 307 5.22 5.80 11.74
CA LEU A 307 5.82 5.19 12.92
C LEU A 307 6.38 3.82 12.55
N HIS A 308 7.71 3.70 12.48
CA HIS A 308 8.38 2.44 12.25
C HIS A 308 8.86 1.84 13.56
N ILE A 309 8.44 0.62 13.83
CA ILE A 309 8.75 -0.14 15.03
C ILE A 309 9.61 -1.33 14.61
N LYS A 310 10.75 -1.51 15.27
CA LYS A 310 11.59 -2.71 15.17
C LYS A 310 11.73 -3.35 16.53
N ARG A 311 11.41 -4.64 16.61
CA ARG A 311 11.58 -5.47 17.80
C ARG A 311 12.88 -6.25 17.70
N TYR A 312 13.72 -6.16 18.72
CA TYR A 312 14.94 -6.95 18.87
C TYR A 312 14.81 -7.85 20.08
N GLU A 313 14.96 -9.15 19.90
CA GLU A 313 14.92 -10.12 20.99
C GLU A 313 16.32 -10.71 21.19
N LYS A 314 16.87 -10.55 22.39
CA LYS A 314 18.16 -11.16 22.76
C LYS A 314 18.06 -11.62 24.21
N THR A 315 18.37 -12.90 24.46
CA THR A 315 18.41 -13.51 25.81
C THR A 315 17.14 -13.25 26.64
N GLY A 316 15.96 -13.45 26.04
CA GLY A 316 14.66 -13.28 26.71
C GLY A 316 14.26 -11.82 27.02
N LYS A 317 15.05 -10.83 26.59
CA LYS A 317 14.72 -9.40 26.71
C LYS A 317 14.37 -8.82 25.36
N ILE A 318 13.25 -8.08 25.32
CA ILE A 318 12.76 -7.42 24.11
C ILE A 318 13.15 -5.94 24.15
N LYS A 319 13.78 -5.45 23.10
CA LYS A 319 14.09 -4.04 22.91
C LYS A 319 13.40 -3.50 21.67
N TYR A 320 12.69 -2.40 21.82
CA TYR A 320 12.03 -1.69 20.74
C TYR A 320 12.90 -0.54 20.23
N SER A 321 12.96 -0.40 18.92
CA SER A 321 13.54 0.74 18.23
C SER A 321 12.45 1.43 17.44
N ILE A 322 12.23 2.71 17.71
CA ILE A 322 11.20 3.51 17.06
C ILE A 322 11.86 4.54 16.16
N ARG A 323 11.30 4.71 14.96
CA ARG A 323 11.63 5.83 14.08
C ARG A 323 10.35 6.50 13.61
N THR A 324 10.22 7.79 13.87
CA THR A 324 9.11 8.58 13.36
C THR A 324 9.53 9.35 12.09
N ARG A 325 8.57 9.63 11.23
CA ARG A 325 8.72 10.64 10.17
C ARG A 325 7.40 11.38 10.02
N LEU A 326 7.42 12.68 10.28
CA LEU A 326 6.28 13.57 10.05
C LEU A 326 6.55 14.48 8.85
N LEU A 327 5.69 14.39 7.85
CA LEU A 327 5.64 15.35 6.74
C LEU A 327 4.65 16.46 7.09
N THR A 328 5.08 17.70 6.86
CA THR A 328 4.28 18.90 7.08
C THR A 328 4.44 19.85 5.89
N ASN A 329 3.57 20.86 5.83
CA ASN A 329 3.74 22.00 4.92
C ASN A 329 5.04 22.82 5.10
N LYS A 330 5.87 22.53 6.10
CA LYS A 330 7.13 23.22 6.39
C LYS A 330 8.37 22.33 6.26
N GLY A 331 8.20 21.07 5.86
CA GLY A 331 9.28 20.10 5.72
C GLY A 331 9.01 18.81 6.49
N ALA A 332 10.02 17.93 6.46
CA ALA A 332 9.99 16.61 7.09
C ALA A 332 10.76 16.62 8.42
N PHE A 333 10.15 16.07 9.46
CA PHE A 333 10.74 15.93 10.80
C PHE A 333 10.89 14.45 11.14
N ILE A 334 12.00 14.06 11.76
CA ILE A 334 12.34 12.66 12.05
C ILE A 334 12.83 12.57 13.49
N SER A 335 12.33 11.59 14.25
CA SER A 335 12.89 11.23 15.56
C SER A 335 13.20 9.74 15.65
N LYS A 336 14.06 9.39 16.60
CA LYS A 336 14.43 8.01 16.94
C LYS A 336 14.54 7.85 18.45
N SER A 337 14.07 6.72 18.96
CA SER A 337 14.17 6.30 20.37
C SER A 337 14.36 4.78 20.47
N TYR A 338 14.76 4.32 21.65
CA TYR A 338 15.00 2.91 21.95
C TYR A 338 14.63 2.63 23.41
N ALA A 339 13.74 1.69 23.67
CA ALA A 339 13.41 1.29 25.04
C ALA A 339 13.11 -0.21 25.13
N TRP A 340 13.14 -0.74 26.35
CA TRP A 340 12.78 -2.15 26.64
C TRP A 340 11.25 -2.38 26.68
N ASP A 341 10.48 -1.30 26.60
CA ASP A 341 9.03 -1.28 26.57
C ASP A 341 8.54 -0.50 25.35
N LEU A 342 7.53 -1.03 24.64
CA LEU A 342 7.04 -0.44 23.40
C LEU A 342 6.41 0.93 23.64
N ARG A 343 5.57 1.03 24.68
CA ARG A 343 4.87 2.27 25.01
C ARG A 343 5.88 3.38 25.31
N THR A 344 6.85 3.10 26.17
CA THR A 344 7.94 4.02 26.52
C THR A 344 8.73 4.43 25.28
N ALA A 345 9.09 3.48 24.42
CA ALA A 345 9.82 3.80 23.20
C ALA A 345 9.02 4.74 22.28
N VAL A 346 7.72 4.50 22.09
CA VAL A 346 6.87 5.36 21.26
C VAL A 346 6.74 6.75 21.88
N ASP A 347 6.51 6.85 23.19
CA ASP A 347 6.37 8.10 23.91
C ASP A 347 7.61 9.00 23.74
N GLU A 348 8.79 8.44 24.01
CA GLU A 348 10.08 9.13 23.84
C GLU A 348 10.28 9.60 22.39
N ALA A 349 9.86 8.81 21.40
CA ALA A 349 9.98 9.19 20.00
C ALA A 349 9.08 10.40 19.68
N LEU A 350 7.83 10.38 20.15
CA LEU A 350 6.87 11.45 19.93
C LEU A 350 7.30 12.74 20.64
N GLU A 351 7.72 12.67 21.90
CA GLU A 351 8.26 13.84 22.61
C GLU A 351 9.47 14.44 21.91
N LYS A 352 10.40 13.60 21.45
CA LYS A 352 11.59 14.06 20.75
C LYS A 352 11.24 14.73 19.41
N LEU A 353 10.24 14.21 18.71
CA LEU A 353 9.72 14.81 17.49
C LEU A 353 9.14 16.21 17.78
N GLU A 354 8.31 16.34 18.81
CA GLU A 354 7.76 17.63 19.25
C GLU A 354 8.89 18.63 19.56
N ARG A 355 9.89 18.24 20.36
CA ARG A 355 11.03 19.10 20.73
C ARG A 355 11.81 19.60 19.51
N ILE A 356 12.07 18.74 18.52
CA ILE A 356 12.74 19.12 17.27
C ILE A 356 11.92 20.20 16.54
N MET A 357 10.61 20.00 16.44
CA MET A 357 9.70 20.92 15.75
C MET A 357 9.56 22.28 16.46
N PHE A 358 9.60 22.29 17.79
CA PHE A 358 9.63 23.52 18.59
C PHE A 358 10.94 24.29 18.41
N LYS A 359 12.09 23.63 18.50
CA LYS A 359 13.41 24.28 18.31
C LYS A 359 13.55 24.94 16.94
N GLU A 360 13.08 24.26 15.88
CA GLU A 360 13.15 24.83 14.53
C GLU A 360 12.25 26.07 14.35
N ARG A 361 11.10 26.09 15.05
CA ARG A 361 10.21 27.26 15.07
C ARG A 361 10.86 28.46 15.76
N GLU A 362 11.50 28.25 16.90
CA GLU A 362 12.18 29.32 17.66
C GLU A 362 13.36 29.89 16.89
N TRP A 363 14.18 29.02 16.29
CA TRP A 363 15.32 29.43 15.47
C TRP A 363 14.91 30.30 14.28
N LYS A 364 13.84 29.92 13.55
CA LYS A 364 13.31 30.73 12.44
C LYS A 364 12.74 32.08 12.90
N LYS A 365 12.10 32.14 14.07
CA LYS A 365 11.63 33.41 14.67
C LYS A 365 12.81 34.32 15.06
N SER A 366 13.88 33.78 15.64
CA SER A 366 15.06 34.56 16.02
C SER A 366 15.75 35.19 14.80
N ARG A 367 15.99 34.38 13.76
CA ARG A 367 16.65 34.82 12.53
C ARG A 367 15.84 35.85 11.73
N LEU A 368 14.50 35.78 11.79
CA LEU A 368 13.63 36.79 11.20
C LEU A 368 13.72 38.12 11.96
N ARG A 369 13.76 38.11 13.30
CA ARG A 369 13.97 39.31 14.12
C ARG A 369 15.33 39.93 13.87
N GLU A 370 16.36 39.11 13.72
CA GLU A 370 17.74 39.55 13.44
C GLU A 370 17.84 40.21 12.06
N ARG A 371 17.28 39.59 11.01
CA ARG A 371 17.17 40.21 9.67
C ARG A 371 16.39 41.53 9.67
N LEU A 372 15.33 41.64 10.48
CA LEU A 372 14.57 42.89 10.62
C LEU A 372 15.34 43.97 11.39
N ARG A 373 16.20 43.59 12.35
CA ARG A 373 17.12 44.52 13.03
C ARG A 373 18.21 45.03 12.09
N PHE A 374 18.84 44.17 11.29
CA PHE A 374 19.84 44.57 10.30
C PHE A 374 19.26 45.49 9.21
N LYS A 375 18.00 45.29 8.79
CA LYS A 375 17.29 46.20 7.87
C LYS A 375 16.94 47.57 8.46
N LYS A 376 16.85 47.68 9.79
CA LYS A 376 16.60 48.96 10.49
C LYS A 376 17.88 49.76 10.77
N LEU A 377 19.04 49.11 10.78
CA LEU A 377 20.36 49.74 10.97
C LEU A 377 21.03 50.14 9.64
N SER A 378 20.43 49.75 8.51
CA SER A 378 20.87 50.07 7.13
C SER A 378 19.97 51.10 6.44
N ARG A 379 19.09 51.75 7.21
CA ARG A 379 18.37 52.98 6.90
C ARG A 379 18.75 53.99 7.96
#